data_AF-A0A076Q2J7-F1
#
_entry.id   AF-A0A076Q2J7-F1
#
_cell.length_a   1.000
_cell.length_b   1.000
_cell.length_c   1.000
_cell.angle_alpha   90.00
_cell.angle_beta   90.00
_cell.angle_gamma   90.00
#
_symmetry.space_group_name_H-M   'P 1'
#
loop_
_entity.id
_entity.type
_entity.pdbx_description
1 polymer ?
#
loop_
_entity_poly.entity_id
_entity_poly.type
_entity_poly.pdbx_seq_one_letter_code
_entity_poly.pdbx_strand_id
1 'polypeptide(L)'
;GRNWEGFSPDPVLTGIAMAETIKGTQDAGVIACAKHFIGNEQEHFRQGPESAGFGFTISDAASSNIDDVTMHELYLWPFADAV
;
A
#
# COMPACT_ATOMS: atom_id res chain seq x y z
N GLY A 1 1.48 -10.98 -1.93
CA GLY A 1 0.81 -11.37 -3.19
C GLY A 1 0.79 -10.27 -4.23
N ARG A 2 0.95 -9.01 -3.81
CA ARG A 2 0.82 -7.82 -4.67
C ARG A 2 2.06 -6.93 -4.69
N ASN A 3 3.19 -7.40 -4.14
CA ASN A 3 4.44 -6.63 -4.10
C ASN A 3 4.88 -6.17 -5.50
N TRP A 4 4.57 -6.97 -6.53
CA TRP A 4 4.90 -6.67 -7.93
C TRP A 4 4.10 -5.50 -8.53
N GLU A 5 2.99 -5.07 -7.92
CA GLU A 5 2.24 -3.87 -8.35
C GLU A 5 2.91 -2.57 -7.87
N GLY A 6 3.72 -2.67 -6.81
CA GLY A 6 4.52 -1.56 -6.30
C GLY A 6 5.90 -1.48 -6.97
N PHE A 7 6.88 -0.96 -6.24
CA PHE A 7 8.23 -0.73 -6.76
C PHE A 7 9.29 -1.54 -6.00
N SER A 8 9.48 -1.26 -4.71
CA SER A 8 10.54 -1.85 -3.88
C SER A 8 10.11 -1.95 -2.41
N PRO A 9 10.67 -2.88 -1.60
CA PRO A 9 10.54 -2.84 -0.15
C PRO A 9 11.34 -1.70 0.51
N ASP A 10 12.24 -1.04 -0.24
CA ASP A 10 12.99 0.13 0.23
C ASP A 10 12.13 1.41 0.13
N PRO A 11 11.99 2.19 1.23
CA PRO A 11 11.08 3.34 1.28
C PRO A 11 11.55 4.49 0.40
N VAL A 12 12.87 4.68 0.25
CA VAL A 12 13.44 5.77 -0.57
C VAL A 12 13.23 5.49 -2.06
N LEU A 13 13.55 4.27 -2.51
CA LEU A 13 13.36 3.87 -3.90
C LEU A 13 11.88 3.92 -4.30
N THR A 14 10.98 3.45 -3.43
CA THR A 14 9.53 3.51 -3.69
C THR A 14 9.00 4.93 -3.66
N GLY A 15 9.47 5.80 -2.75
CA GLY A 15 9.08 7.20 -2.68
C GLY A 15 9.38 7.96 -3.99
N ILE A 16 10.63 7.86 -4.46
CA ILE A 16 11.05 8.46 -5.74
C ILE A 16 10.20 7.93 -6.90
N ALA A 17 10.01 6.61 -6.98
CA ALA A 17 9.26 5.99 -8.07
C ALA A 17 7.77 6.40 -8.09
N MET A 18 7.14 6.51 -6.91
CA MET A 18 5.76 7.01 -6.82
C MET A 18 5.66 8.47 -7.22
N ALA A 19 6.55 9.34 -6.73
CA ALA A 19 6.52 10.76 -7.04
C ALA A 19 6.64 11.00 -8.56
N GLU A 20 7.60 10.35 -9.23
CA GLU A 20 7.78 10.50 -10.68
C GLU A 20 6.61 9.91 -11.49
N THR A 21 6.04 8.80 -11.04
CA THR A 21 4.85 8.20 -11.68
C THR A 21 3.63 9.13 -11.54
N ILE A 22 3.42 9.72 -10.36
CA ILE A 22 2.33 10.66 -10.09
C ILE A 22 2.50 11.93 -10.93
N LYS A 23 3.69 12.52 -10.96
CA LYS A 23 3.99 13.70 -11.79
C LYS A 23 3.65 13.43 -13.25
N GLY A 24 4.17 12.37 -13.85
CA GLY A 24 3.89 12.03 -15.25
C GLY A 24 2.40 11.80 -15.54
N THR A 25 1.68 11.18 -14.61
CA THR A 25 0.22 10.96 -14.73
C THR A 25 -0.54 12.29 -14.69
N GLN A 26 -0.21 13.17 -13.75
CA GLN A 26 -0.91 14.44 -13.53
C GLN A 26 -0.55 15.49 -14.59
N ASP A 27 0.69 15.52 -15.07
CA ASP A 27 1.12 16.38 -16.17
C ASP A 27 0.39 16.04 -17.48
N ALA A 28 -0.01 14.77 -17.66
CA ALA A 28 -0.85 14.33 -18.77
C ALA A 28 -2.34 14.69 -18.60
N GLY A 29 -2.72 15.40 -17.54
CA GLY A 29 -4.08 15.85 -17.27
C GLY A 29 -4.98 14.80 -16.63
N VAL A 30 -4.41 13.76 -16.01
CA VAL A 30 -5.16 12.68 -15.35
C VAL A 30 -4.88 12.68 -13.84
N ILE A 31 -5.93 12.53 -13.02
CA ILE A 31 -5.77 12.43 -11.56
C ILE A 31 -5.10 11.11 -11.19
N ALA A 32 -3.97 11.19 -10.48
CA ALA A 32 -3.30 10.01 -9.93
C ALA A 32 -3.90 9.58 -8.58
N CYS A 33 -3.63 8.34 -8.16
CA CYS A 33 -4.11 7.81 -6.89
C CYS A 33 -3.01 6.96 -6.22
N ALA A 34 -2.45 7.45 -5.11
CA ALA A 34 -1.52 6.69 -4.29
C ALA A 34 -2.27 5.63 -3.48
N LYS A 35 -1.87 4.35 -3.59
CA LYS A 35 -2.56 3.22 -2.94
C LYS A 35 -1.61 2.07 -2.59
N HIS A 36 -1.93 1.21 -1.63
CA HIS A 36 -3.08 1.27 -0.72
C HIS A 36 -2.61 1.87 0.59
N PHE A 37 -3.30 2.91 1.08
CA PHE A 37 -2.97 3.55 2.34
C PHE A 37 -3.79 2.90 3.48
N ILE A 38 -3.22 2.18 4.45
CA ILE A 38 -1.87 1.61 4.50
C ILE A 38 -1.91 0.24 5.21
N GLY A 39 -0.83 -0.55 5.11
CA GLY A 39 -0.69 -1.81 5.84
C GLY A 39 -1.33 -3.04 5.16
N ASN A 40 -1.67 -2.96 3.88
CA ASN A 40 -2.19 -4.09 3.10
C ASN A 40 -1.06 -4.96 2.51
N GLU A 41 -0.18 -5.49 3.37
CA GLU A 41 1.02 -6.23 2.98
C GLU A 41 0.76 -7.69 2.57
N GLN A 42 -0.45 -8.19 2.83
CA GLN A 42 -0.84 -9.57 2.52
C GLN A 42 -2.27 -9.68 1.97
N GLU A 43 -2.49 -10.70 1.15
CA GLU A 43 -3.80 -10.97 0.55
C GLU A 43 -4.70 -11.80 1.45
N HIS A 44 -4.10 -12.70 2.25
CA HIS A 44 -4.87 -13.53 3.17
C HIS A 44 -5.57 -12.64 4.20
N PHE A 45 -6.88 -12.85 4.33
CA PHE A 45 -7.73 -12.20 5.32
C PHE A 45 -7.94 -10.68 5.11
N ARG A 46 -7.60 -10.11 3.94
CA ARG A 46 -7.89 -8.69 3.64
C ARG A 46 -9.39 -8.37 3.54
N GLN A 47 -10.21 -9.38 3.24
CA GLN A 47 -11.66 -9.27 3.12
C GLN A 47 -12.34 -10.52 3.69
N GLY A 48 -13.34 -10.31 4.57
CA GLY A 48 -14.14 -11.39 5.16
C GLY A 48 -14.83 -12.28 4.12
N PRO A 49 -15.59 -11.71 3.15
CA PRO A 49 -16.27 -12.50 2.12
C PRO A 49 -15.33 -13.34 1.25
N GLU A 50 -14.17 -12.79 0.86
CA GLU A 50 -13.14 -13.53 0.11
C GLU A 50 -12.59 -14.69 0.94
N SER A 51 -12.29 -14.43 2.22
CA SER A 51 -11.79 -15.45 3.16
C SER A 51 -12.78 -16.58 3.38
N ALA A 52 -14.08 -16.27 3.46
CA ALA A 52 -15.15 -17.26 3.54
C ALA A 52 -15.18 -18.16 2.28
N GLY A 53 -14.95 -17.58 1.10
CA GLY A 53 -14.78 -18.33 -0.15
C GLY A 53 -13.61 -19.32 -0.13
N PHE A 54 -12.59 -19.07 0.69
CA PHE A 54 -11.46 -19.97 0.92
C PHE A 54 -11.63 -20.88 2.15
N GLY A 55 -12.82 -20.91 2.78
CA GLY A 55 -13.13 -21.79 3.91
C GLY A 55 -12.74 -21.24 5.29
N PHE A 56 -12.40 -19.95 5.38
CA PHE A 56 -12.08 -19.29 6.64
C PHE A 56 -13.22 -18.39 7.10
N THR A 57 -13.74 -18.62 8.31
CA THR A 57 -14.74 -17.73 8.92
C THR A 57 -14.04 -16.72 9.84
N ILE A 58 -14.01 -15.46 9.43
CA ILE A 58 -13.46 -14.33 10.19
C ILE A 58 -14.54 -13.26 10.35
N SER A 59 -14.55 -12.54 11.48
CA SER A 59 -15.52 -11.47 11.72
C SER A 59 -15.17 -10.19 10.98
N ASP A 60 -13.86 -9.90 10.87
CA ASP A 60 -13.31 -8.66 10.34
C ASP A 60 -12.07 -8.95 9.47
N ALA A 61 -11.63 -7.95 8.72
CA ALA A 61 -10.38 -8.04 7.96
C ALA A 61 -9.15 -8.08 8.88
N ALA A 62 -8.03 -8.53 8.33
CA ALA A 62 -6.75 -8.53 9.02
C ALA A 62 -6.39 -7.12 9.53
N SER A 63 -5.83 -7.08 10.74
CA SER A 63 -5.32 -5.87 11.36
C SER A 63 -3.79 -5.85 11.29
N SER A 64 -3.24 -4.82 10.66
CA SER A 64 -1.81 -4.57 10.63
C SER A 64 -1.43 -3.65 11.79
N ASN A 65 -0.90 -4.25 12.86
CA ASN A 65 -0.48 -3.53 14.06
C ASN A 65 0.98 -3.11 13.93
N ILE A 66 1.21 -1.84 13.58
CA ILE A 66 2.52 -1.27 13.25
C ILE A 66 2.81 -0.17 14.28
N ASP A 67 4.03 -0.16 14.85
CA ASP A 67 4.43 0.90 15.78
C ASP A 67 4.71 2.22 15.05
N ASP A 68 4.78 3.32 15.81
CA ASP A 68 4.86 4.66 15.27
C ASP A 68 6.17 4.93 14.51
N VAL A 69 7.30 4.40 14.99
CA VAL A 69 8.60 4.57 14.33
C VAL A 69 8.60 3.82 13.01
N THR A 70 8.18 2.55 13.01
CA THR A 70 8.10 1.76 11.78
C THR A 70 7.10 2.33 10.78
N MET A 71 5.98 2.91 11.25
CA MET A 71 5.04 3.60 10.38
C MET A 71 5.73 4.76 9.65
N HIS A 72 6.42 5.64 10.38
CA HIS A 72 7.01 6.85 9.81
C HIS A 72 8.26 6.57 8.96
N GLU A 73 9.14 5.69 9.40
CA GLU A 73 10.44 5.47 8.76
C GLU A 73 10.39 4.46 7.60
N LEU A 74 9.30 3.70 7.45
CA LEU A 74 9.17 2.69 6.40
C LEU A 74 7.89 2.84 5.58
N TYR A 75 6.72 2.61 6.17
CA TYR A 75 5.48 2.47 5.41
C TYR A 75 4.95 3.82 4.90
N LEU A 76 4.98 4.86 5.74
CA LEU A 76 4.45 6.18 5.43
C LEU A 76 5.38 7.00 4.54
N TRP A 77 6.70 6.79 4.63
CA TRP A 77 7.71 7.51 3.87
C TRP A 77 7.36 7.68 2.39
N PRO A 78 7.08 6.61 1.62
CA PRO A 78 6.78 6.76 0.20
C PRO A 78 5.49 7.55 -0.05
N PHE A 79 4.49 7.51 0.84
CA PHE A 79 3.30 8.36 0.72
C PHE A 79 3.58 9.84 1.00
N ALA A 80 4.60 10.16 1.82
CA ALA A 80 5.03 11.55 1.99
C ALA A 80 5.60 12.13 0.69
N ASP A 81 6.38 11.34 -0.07
CA ASP A 81 6.89 11.74 -1.40
C ASP A 81 5.78 11.88 -2.45
N ALA A 82 4.63 11.24 -2.24
CA ALA A 82 3.48 11.29 -3.16
C ALA A 82 2.57 12.52 -2.99
N VAL A 83 2.68 13.26 -1.88
CA VAL A 83 1.91 14.47 -1.55
C VAL A 83 2.53 15.71 -2.17
#